data_AF-A0ABC8L4E4-F1
#
_entry.id   AF-A0ABC8L4E4-F1
#
_cell.length_a   1.000
_cell.length_b   1.000
_cell.length_c   1.000
_cell.angle_alpha   90.00
_cell.angle_beta   90.00
_cell.angle_gamma   90.00
#
_symmetry.space_group_name_H-M   'P 1'
#
loop_
_entity.id
_entity.type
_entity.pdbx_description
1 polymer ?
#
loop_
_entity_poly.entity_id
_entity_poly.type
_entity_poly.pdbx_seq_one_letter_code
_entity_poly.pdbx_strand_id
1 'polypeptide(L)'
;MKKFFLTTRTDYLVAPPNTEIIDDLEIPSTIPDWITEDELQVYADKFQRSGFTGPLNYYRAMDLNWEILAPWQDSKIVVPTKFIFGDKDMGNEGEHGKKQYARGDMFKGLVPNLEITFIEDGHHYIQQEKSKQVSEEMLSFFNKLQNITE
;
A
#
# COMPACT_ATOMS: atom_id res chain seq x y z
N MET A 1 13.95 23.70 8.31
CA MET A 1 12.85 22.89 8.87
C MET A 1 12.71 21.67 7.97
N LYS A 2 12.87 20.44 8.51
CA LYS A 2 12.66 19.22 7.71
C LYS A 2 11.16 19.15 7.40
N LYS A 3 10.78 19.14 6.11
CA LYS A 3 9.39 18.99 5.70
C LYS A 3 9.08 17.49 5.68
N PHE A 4 8.14 17.04 6.51
CA PHE A 4 7.74 15.64 6.56
C PHE A 4 6.51 15.44 5.69
N PHE A 5 6.61 14.48 4.77
CA PHE A 5 5.51 14.11 3.90
C PHE A 5 4.67 13.04 4.59
N LEU A 6 3.55 13.44 5.18
CA LEU A 6 2.53 12.52 5.67
C LEU A 6 1.27 12.77 4.86
N THR A 7 1.01 11.91 3.86
CA THR A 7 -0.29 11.97 3.18
C THR A 7 -1.31 11.22 4.03
N THR A 8 -2.09 11.99 4.79
CA THR A 8 -3.32 11.52 5.47
C THR A 8 -4.55 11.71 4.59
N ARG A 9 -4.35 12.24 3.38
CA ARG A 9 -5.39 12.41 2.38
C ARG A 9 -5.83 11.05 1.85
N THR A 10 -7.13 10.80 1.92
CA THR A 10 -7.76 9.58 1.42
C THR A 10 -8.26 9.75 -0.02
N ASP A 11 -8.29 10.99 -0.53
CA ASP A 11 -8.69 11.35 -1.88
C ASP A 11 -7.54 11.28 -2.90
N TYR A 12 -7.84 11.53 -4.18
CA TYR A 12 -6.84 11.50 -5.23
C TYR A 12 -5.80 12.60 -5.05
N LEU A 13 -4.54 12.23 -5.19
CA LEU A 13 -3.37 13.10 -5.04
C LEU A 13 -3.19 13.96 -6.31
N VAL A 14 -4.11 14.92 -6.49
CA VAL A 14 -4.14 15.85 -7.62
C VAL A 14 -3.94 17.27 -7.10
N ALA A 15 -2.88 17.93 -7.55
CA ALA A 15 -2.64 19.33 -7.22
C ALA A 15 -3.68 20.24 -7.91
N PRO A 16 -4.03 21.38 -7.30
CA PRO A 16 -4.74 22.45 -7.98
C PRO A 16 -4.01 22.89 -9.27
N PRO A 17 -4.73 23.46 -10.24
CA PRO A 17 -4.11 24.00 -11.44
C PRO A 17 -2.97 24.98 -11.12
N ASN A 18 -1.84 24.82 -11.81
CA ASN A 18 -0.61 25.62 -11.65
C ASN A 18 0.12 25.45 -10.30
N THR A 19 -0.17 24.41 -9.54
CA THR A 19 0.55 24.05 -8.31
C THR A 19 1.25 22.71 -8.51
N GLU A 20 2.49 22.57 -8.03
CA GLU A 20 3.11 21.24 -7.95
C GLU A 20 2.48 20.46 -6.80
N ILE A 21 2.31 19.14 -6.96
CA ILE A 21 1.76 18.29 -5.88
C ILE A 21 2.49 18.55 -4.56
N ILE A 22 3.82 18.65 -4.58
CA ILE A 22 4.62 18.87 -3.37
C ILE A 22 4.30 20.17 -2.63
N ASP A 23 3.83 21.18 -3.35
CA ASP A 23 3.51 22.49 -2.79
C ASP A 23 2.07 22.56 -2.24
N ASP A 24 1.17 21.70 -2.71
CA ASP A 24 -0.21 21.57 -2.21
C ASP A 24 -0.32 20.73 -0.93
N LEU A 25 0.71 19.94 -0.63
CA LEU A 25 0.62 18.96 0.45
C LEU A 25 0.75 19.63 1.83
N GLU A 26 -0.19 19.33 2.71
CA GLU A 26 -0.11 19.73 4.11
C GLU A 26 1.07 19.02 4.78
N ILE A 27 1.94 19.81 5.42
CA ILE A 27 3.09 19.31 6.16
C ILE A 27 2.74 19.36 7.64
N PRO A 28 2.54 18.22 8.32
CA PRO A 28 2.27 18.24 9.75
C PRO A 28 3.45 18.85 10.52
N SER A 29 3.14 19.54 11.60
CA SER A 29 4.13 20.17 12.47
C SER A 29 4.91 19.17 13.33
N THR A 30 4.42 17.92 13.44
CA THR A 30 5.00 16.84 14.24
C THR A 30 5.07 15.53 13.46
N ILE A 31 6.04 14.70 13.81
CA ILE A 31 6.19 13.35 13.28
C ILE A 31 5.13 12.45 13.95
N PRO A 32 4.51 11.50 13.22
CA PRO A 32 3.57 10.56 13.83
C PRO A 32 4.24 9.68 14.90
N ASP A 33 3.50 9.30 15.93
CA ASP A 33 4.01 8.50 17.05
C ASP A 33 4.50 7.08 16.65
N TRP A 34 4.13 6.61 15.46
CA TRP A 34 4.52 5.28 14.96
C TRP A 34 5.88 5.25 14.25
N ILE A 35 6.57 6.38 14.09
CA ILE A 35 7.91 6.45 13.49
C ILE A 35 8.77 7.51 14.16
N THR A 36 10.06 7.19 14.36
CA THR A 36 11.03 8.09 14.99
C THR A 36 11.85 8.89 13.98
N GLU A 37 12.47 9.99 14.43
CA GLU A 37 13.42 10.75 13.60
C GLU A 37 14.60 9.92 13.10
N ASP A 38 15.11 9.02 13.94
CA ASP A 38 16.24 8.16 13.60
C ASP A 38 15.86 7.17 12.49
N GLU A 39 14.67 6.57 12.56
CA GLU A 39 14.15 5.69 11.50
C GLU A 39 13.95 6.46 10.19
N LEU A 40 13.41 7.68 10.25
CA LEU A 40 13.30 8.56 9.08
C LEU A 40 14.67 8.89 8.48
N GLN A 41 15.68 9.12 9.32
CA GLN A 41 17.03 9.40 8.87
C GLN A 41 17.64 8.20 8.14
N VAL A 42 17.33 6.96 8.55
CA VAL A 42 17.74 5.75 7.81
C VAL A 42 17.21 5.80 6.39
N TYR A 43 15.92 6.11 6.16
CA TYR A 43 15.37 6.23 4.81
C TYR A 43 16.03 7.36 4.02
N ALA A 44 16.19 8.54 4.64
CA ALA A 44 16.81 9.70 4.01
C ALA A 44 18.24 9.39 3.54
N ASP A 45 19.06 8.75 4.37
CA ASP A 45 20.44 8.38 4.04
C ASP A 45 20.49 7.36 2.89
N LYS A 46 19.52 6.43 2.82
CA LYS A 46 19.44 5.46 1.73
C LYS A 46 19.11 6.16 0.41
N PHE A 47 18.09 7.01 0.39
CA PHE A 47 17.70 7.74 -0.82
C PHE A 47 18.71 8.80 -1.24
N GLN A 48 19.42 9.43 -0.30
CA GLN A 48 20.53 10.32 -0.62
C GLN A 48 21.65 9.59 -1.38
N ARG A 49 21.89 8.33 -1.02
CA ARG A 49 22.91 7.49 -1.68
C ARG A 49 22.42 6.88 -3.00
N SER A 50 21.19 6.37 -3.05
CA SER A 50 20.67 5.66 -4.23
C SER A 50 20.06 6.60 -5.28
N GLY A 51 19.64 7.79 -4.89
CA GLY A 51 18.69 8.59 -5.64
C GLY A 51 17.32 7.90 -5.78
N PHE A 52 16.44 8.50 -6.58
CA PHE A 52 15.07 8.03 -6.82
C PHE A 52 14.87 7.37 -8.19
N THR A 53 15.87 7.36 -9.08
CA THR A 53 15.73 6.82 -10.45
C THR A 53 15.30 5.35 -10.45
N GLY A 54 15.94 4.50 -9.64
CA GLY A 54 15.60 3.08 -9.56
C GLY A 54 14.14 2.85 -9.14
N PRO A 55 13.70 3.37 -7.98
CA PRO A 55 12.31 3.30 -7.55
C PRO A 55 11.31 3.88 -8.57
N LEU A 56 11.62 5.03 -9.18
CA LEU A 56 10.74 5.66 -10.17
C LEU A 56 10.65 4.87 -11.48
N ASN A 57 11.66 4.06 -11.82
CA ASN A 57 11.61 3.21 -13.02
C ASN A 57 10.50 2.14 -12.95
N TYR A 58 10.06 1.72 -11.76
CA TYR A 58 8.91 0.82 -11.63
C TYR A 58 7.64 1.43 -12.20
N TYR A 59 7.42 2.72 -11.94
CA TYR A 59 6.28 3.47 -12.47
C TYR A 59 6.41 3.70 -13.98
N ARG A 60 7.62 4.03 -14.46
CA ARG A 60 7.89 4.21 -15.89
C ARG A 60 7.68 2.93 -16.71
N ALA A 61 7.81 1.77 -16.07
CA ALA A 61 7.61 0.47 -16.70
C ALA A 61 6.20 -0.10 -16.48
N MET A 62 5.24 0.64 -15.92
CA MET A 62 3.89 0.11 -15.67
C MET A 62 3.19 -0.37 -16.94
N ASP A 63 3.26 0.39 -18.03
CA ASP A 63 2.67 -0.01 -19.32
C ASP A 63 3.36 -1.24 -19.89
N LEU A 64 4.70 -1.29 -19.83
CA LEU A 64 5.47 -2.45 -20.27
C LEU A 64 5.12 -3.70 -19.45
N ASN A 65 4.97 -3.56 -18.13
CA ASN A 65 4.55 -4.66 -17.26
C ASN A 65 3.17 -5.18 -17.66
N TRP A 66 2.23 -4.29 -18.00
CA TRP A 66 0.91 -4.68 -18.50
C TRP A 66 1.02 -5.46 -19.82
N GLU A 67 1.82 -4.99 -20.78
CA GLU A 67 2.02 -5.65 -22.08
C GLU A 67 2.62 -7.05 -21.93
N ILE A 68 3.70 -7.18 -21.16
CA ILE A 68 4.38 -8.48 -21.02
C ILE A 68 3.54 -9.46 -20.22
N LEU A 69 2.63 -8.99 -19.35
CA LEU A 69 1.73 -9.85 -18.58
C LEU A 69 0.51 -10.33 -19.38
N ALA A 70 0.33 -9.90 -20.64
CA ALA A 70 -0.77 -10.33 -21.50
C ALA A 70 -0.98 -11.86 -21.60
N PRO A 71 0.07 -12.72 -21.64
CA PRO A 71 -0.13 -14.18 -21.64
C PRO A 71 -0.82 -14.73 -20.39
N TRP A 72 -0.85 -13.99 -19.29
CA TRP A 72 -1.50 -14.37 -18.03
C TRP A 72 -2.88 -13.74 -17.85
N GLN A 73 -3.42 -13.07 -18.87
CA GLN A 73 -4.77 -12.54 -18.84
C GLN A 73 -5.77 -13.63 -18.41
N ASP A 74 -6.65 -13.28 -17.47
CA ASP A 74 -7.67 -14.14 -16.86
C ASP A 74 -7.16 -15.39 -16.10
N SER A 75 -5.83 -15.53 -15.95
CA SER A 75 -5.25 -16.58 -15.13
C SER A 75 -5.55 -16.36 -13.66
N LYS A 76 -5.84 -17.44 -12.94
CA LYS A 76 -6.14 -17.40 -11.51
C LYS A 76 -4.88 -17.54 -10.65
N ILE A 77 -4.79 -16.74 -9.60
CA ILE A 77 -3.81 -16.93 -8.53
C ILE A 77 -4.41 -17.93 -7.54
N VAL A 78 -3.95 -19.18 -7.59
CA VAL A 78 -4.47 -20.28 -6.75
C VAL A 78 -3.74 -20.44 -5.42
N VAL A 79 -2.65 -19.70 -5.20
CA VAL A 79 -1.92 -19.71 -3.92
C VAL A 79 -2.82 -19.11 -2.83
N PRO A 80 -2.94 -19.74 -1.65
CA PRO A 80 -3.63 -19.13 -0.51
C PRO A 80 -3.08 -17.72 -0.25
N THR A 81 -3.96 -16.73 -0.27
CA THR A 81 -3.57 -15.31 -0.25
C THR A 81 -4.35 -14.58 0.83
N LYS A 82 -3.66 -13.70 1.57
CA LYS A 82 -4.30 -12.76 2.48
C LYS A 82 -3.97 -11.33 2.08
N PHE A 83 -5.00 -10.55 1.78
CA PHE A 83 -4.88 -9.14 1.48
C PHE A 83 -5.24 -8.31 2.72
N ILE A 84 -4.24 -7.64 3.29
CA ILE A 84 -4.37 -6.80 4.48
C ILE A 84 -4.16 -5.36 4.05
N PHE A 85 -5.12 -4.48 4.35
CA PHE A 85 -4.99 -3.06 4.04
C PHE A 85 -5.69 -2.18 5.06
N GLY A 86 -5.22 -0.94 5.17
CA GLY A 86 -5.81 0.07 6.04
C GLY A 86 -7.05 0.67 5.41
N ASP A 87 -8.09 0.93 6.21
CA ASP A 87 -9.34 1.50 5.70
C ASP A 87 -9.24 2.99 5.33
N LYS A 88 -8.18 3.69 5.75
CA LYS A 88 -7.84 5.06 5.37
C LYS A 88 -6.65 5.16 4.41
N ASP A 89 -6.25 4.05 3.78
CA ASP A 89 -5.23 4.08 2.72
C ASP A 89 -5.74 4.88 1.50
N MET A 90 -4.83 5.62 0.86
CA MET A 90 -5.13 6.44 -0.32
C MET A 90 -5.67 5.59 -1.47
N GLY A 91 -6.66 6.10 -2.22
CA GLY A 91 -7.28 5.39 -3.33
C GLY A 91 -8.20 4.23 -2.91
N ASN A 92 -8.63 4.20 -1.64
CA ASN A 92 -9.64 3.26 -1.16
C ASN A 92 -11.05 3.58 -1.68
N GLU A 93 -11.38 4.86 -1.78
CA GLU A 93 -12.72 5.37 -2.09
C GLU A 93 -12.91 5.64 -3.60
N GLY A 94 -14.16 5.77 -4.04
CA GLY A 94 -14.53 6.01 -5.44
C GLY A 94 -14.97 4.74 -6.20
N GLU A 95 -15.55 4.93 -7.39
CA GLU A 95 -16.15 3.86 -8.23
C GLU A 95 -15.15 2.79 -8.71
N HIS A 96 -13.86 3.11 -8.65
CA HIS A 96 -12.76 2.20 -8.97
C HIS A 96 -11.75 2.09 -7.81
N GLY A 97 -12.19 2.42 -6.59
CA GLY A 97 -11.36 2.40 -5.39
C GLY A 97 -11.04 0.98 -4.91
N LYS A 98 -9.93 0.84 -4.19
CA LYS A 98 -9.46 -0.45 -3.66
C LYS A 98 -10.52 -1.17 -2.82
N LYS A 99 -11.33 -0.45 -2.02
CA LYS A 99 -12.37 -1.08 -1.19
C LYS A 99 -13.45 -1.76 -2.03
N GLN A 100 -13.88 -1.12 -3.11
CA GLN A 100 -14.89 -1.69 -4.00
C GLN A 100 -14.34 -2.91 -4.73
N TYR A 101 -13.13 -2.83 -5.28
CA TYR A 101 -12.48 -3.97 -5.93
C TYR A 101 -12.27 -5.13 -4.94
N ALA A 102 -11.78 -4.84 -3.74
CA ALA A 102 -11.53 -5.82 -2.70
C ALA A 102 -12.81 -6.56 -2.27
N ARG A 103 -13.94 -5.85 -2.15
CA ARG A 103 -15.22 -6.44 -1.77
C ARG A 103 -15.96 -7.10 -2.95
N GLY A 104 -15.58 -6.78 -4.18
CA GLY A 104 -16.25 -7.24 -5.39
C GLY A 104 -15.93 -8.69 -5.77
N ASP A 105 -16.78 -9.27 -6.59
CA ASP A 105 -16.64 -10.66 -7.06
C ASP A 105 -15.45 -10.85 -8.01
N MET A 106 -15.01 -9.78 -8.68
CA MET A 106 -13.87 -9.83 -9.61
C MET A 106 -12.59 -10.29 -8.91
N PHE A 107 -12.27 -9.71 -7.75
CA PHE A 107 -11.01 -10.05 -7.07
C PHE A 107 -11.02 -11.50 -6.56
N LYS A 108 -12.15 -11.94 -5.98
CA LYS A 108 -12.34 -13.35 -5.58
C LYS A 108 -12.35 -14.31 -6.77
N GLY A 109 -12.85 -13.88 -7.93
CA GLY A 109 -12.84 -14.66 -9.16
C GLY A 109 -11.42 -14.92 -9.70
N LEU A 110 -10.53 -13.92 -9.57
CA LEU A 110 -9.12 -14.00 -9.96
C LEU A 110 -8.24 -14.66 -8.89
N VAL A 111 -8.59 -14.54 -7.61
CA VAL A 111 -7.87 -15.13 -6.47
C VAL A 111 -8.85 -15.96 -5.62
N PRO A 112 -9.12 -17.23 -5.99
CA PRO A 112 -10.17 -18.03 -5.33
C PRO A 112 -9.91 -18.31 -3.85
N ASN A 113 -8.64 -18.37 -3.44
CA ASN A 113 -8.21 -18.68 -2.07
C ASN A 113 -7.84 -17.42 -1.29
N LEU A 114 -8.63 -16.36 -1.43
CA LEU A 114 -8.37 -15.03 -0.88
C LEU A 114 -9.08 -14.79 0.47
N GLU A 115 -8.31 -14.44 1.50
CA GLU A 115 -8.79 -13.79 2.72
C GLU A 115 -8.54 -12.27 2.63
N ILE A 116 -9.49 -11.46 3.12
CA ILE A 116 -9.35 -9.99 3.12
C ILE A 116 -9.56 -9.48 4.54
N THR A 117 -8.61 -8.69 5.03
CA THR A 117 -8.71 -8.00 6.32
C THR A 117 -8.56 -6.49 6.13
N PHE A 118 -9.46 -5.74 6.78
CA PHE A 118 -9.40 -4.29 6.89
C PHE A 118 -8.88 -3.93 8.27
N ILE A 119 -7.83 -3.12 8.34
CA ILE A 119 -7.35 -2.55 9.60
C ILE A 119 -7.95 -1.15 9.75
N GLU A 120 -8.77 -0.97 10.78
CA GLU A 120 -9.40 0.31 11.12
C GLU A 120 -8.33 1.36 11.46
N ASP A 121 -8.53 2.56 10.93
CA ASP A 121 -7.65 3.71 11.11
C ASP A 121 -6.22 3.44 10.60
N GLY A 122 -6.04 2.48 9.70
CA GLY A 122 -4.77 2.22 9.02
C GLY A 122 -4.67 2.99 7.70
N HIS A 123 -3.48 3.52 7.40
CA HIS A 123 -3.21 4.28 6.19
C HIS A 123 -2.32 3.48 5.21
N HIS A 124 -1.36 4.12 4.54
CA HIS A 124 -0.52 3.46 3.53
C HIS A 124 0.57 2.57 4.13
N TYR A 125 1.20 3.01 5.22
CA TYR A 125 2.30 2.30 5.89
C TYR A 125 1.80 1.45 7.07
N ILE A 126 0.72 0.68 6.86
CA ILE A 126 0.00 -0.06 7.92
C ILE A 126 0.89 -0.96 8.78
N GLN A 127 1.96 -1.52 8.21
CA GLN A 127 2.88 -2.40 8.91
C GLN A 127 3.76 -1.65 9.92
N GLN A 128 3.95 -0.34 9.74
CA GLN A 128 4.61 0.52 10.72
C GLN A 128 3.57 1.09 11.69
N GLU A 129 2.48 1.64 11.15
CA GLU A 129 1.43 2.31 11.93
C GLU A 129 0.65 1.37 12.87
N LYS A 130 0.28 0.18 12.38
CA LYS A 130 -0.54 -0.83 13.07
C LYS A 130 0.22 -2.16 13.17
N SER A 131 1.53 -2.08 13.43
CA SER A 131 2.49 -3.20 13.38
C SER A 131 2.03 -4.46 14.12
N LYS A 132 1.47 -4.30 15.33
CA LYS A 132 0.94 -5.41 16.12
C LYS A 132 -0.21 -6.13 15.41
N GLN A 133 -1.21 -5.39 14.93
CA GLN A 133 -2.37 -5.96 14.24
C GLN A 133 -1.95 -6.66 12.94
N VAL A 134 -1.06 -6.05 12.15
CA VAL A 134 -0.52 -6.68 10.93
C VAL A 134 0.20 -8.00 11.27
N SER A 135 1.02 -8.01 12.32
CA SER A 135 1.74 -9.21 12.76
C SER A 135 0.78 -10.32 13.21
N GLU A 136 -0.26 -9.98 13.97
CA GLU A 136 -1.30 -10.91 14.41
C GLU A 136 -2.06 -11.52 13.22
N GLU A 137 -2.41 -10.70 12.22
CA GLU A 137 -3.09 -11.15 11.00
C GLU A 137 -2.22 -12.09 10.17
N MET A 138 -0.90 -11.83 10.08
CA MET A 138 0.07 -12.70 9.40
C MET A 138 0.22 -14.05 10.12
N LEU A 139 0.43 -14.04 11.43
CA LEU A 139 0.59 -15.26 12.23
C LEU A 139 -0.67 -16.11 12.21
N SER A 140 -1.84 -15.48 12.34
CA SER A 140 -3.14 -16.16 12.21
C SER A 140 -3.28 -16.86 10.85
N PHE A 141 -2.87 -16.19 9.77
CA PHE A 141 -2.90 -16.78 8.43
C PHE A 141 -1.94 -17.97 8.29
N PHE A 142 -0.69 -17.84 8.74
CA PHE A 142 0.28 -18.93 8.67
C PHE A 142 -0.14 -20.14 9.49
N ASN A 143 -0.69 -19.95 10.68
CA ASN A 143 -1.19 -21.04 11.51
C ASN A 143 -2.35 -21.80 10.82
N LYS A 144 -3.26 -21.09 10.15
CA LYS A 144 -4.32 -21.75 9.35
C LYS A 144 -3.73 -22.60 8.23
N LEU A 145 -2.69 -22.13 7.55
CA LEU A 145 -2.06 -22.88 6.45
C LEU A 145 -1.35 -24.14 6.95
N GLN A 146 -0.69 -24.08 8.11
CA GLN A 146 -0.05 -25.25 8.73
C GLN A 146 -1.08 -26.36 9.03
N ASN A 147 -2.24 -25.99 9.54
CA ASN A 147 -3.33 -26.91 9.85
C ASN A 147 -4.01 -27.53 8.61
N ILE A 148 -3.74 -27.04 7.39
CA ILE A 148 -4.26 -27.61 6.13
C ILE A 148 -3.30 -28.67 5.57
N THR A 149 -2.03 -28.64 5.98
CA THR A 149 -0.98 -29.56 5.53
C THR A 149 -0.80 -30.80 6.42
N GLU A 150 -1.52 -30.88 7.54
CA GLU A 150 -1.65 -32.07 8.40
C GLU A 150 -2.92 -32.87 8.07
#